data_AF-A0A0V0YI43-F1
#
_entry.id   AF-A0A0V0YI43-F1
#
_cell.length_a   1.000
_cell.length_b   1.000
_cell.length_c   1.000
_cell.angle_alpha   90.00
_cell.angle_beta   90.00
_cell.angle_gamma   90.00
#
_symmetry.space_group_name_H-M   'P 1'
#
loop_
_entity.id
_entity.type
_entity.pdbx_description
1 polymer ?
#
loop_
_entity_poly.entity_id
_entity_poly.type
_entity_poly.pdbx_seq_one_letter_code
_entity_poly.pdbx_strand_id
1 'polypeptide(L)'
;MLDGLNFLLSGLRYSNMRKWIYMPTVKAWECLLINPDIPLRIFRSLSSSSIIFLVVLDRFIAILKPRLNAKLENHHFIRWCITTSYIICITFTIVVWLDLTMFKYKDQEVMQSCVYKEVVPKFYQRISRYFNLLMGCLDMIGILIIIASIQFQKRISPAKLVQGFSQT
;
A
#
# COMPACT_ATOMS: atom_id res chain seq x y z
N MET A 1 20.17 -15.36 -19.98
CA MET A 1 21.48 -14.76 -20.32
C MET A 1 21.78 -13.49 -19.52
N LEU A 2 20.79 -12.63 -19.23
CA LEU A 2 20.97 -11.44 -18.38
C LEU A 2 21.35 -11.76 -16.92
N ASP A 3 20.77 -12.83 -16.35
CA ASP A 3 21.04 -13.22 -14.95
C ASP A 3 22.46 -13.71 -14.72
N GLY A 4 23.07 -14.36 -15.72
CA GLY A 4 24.46 -14.82 -15.66
C GLY A 4 25.46 -13.67 -15.70
N LEU A 5 25.12 -12.58 -16.40
CA LEU A 5 25.94 -11.37 -16.43
C LEU A 5 25.90 -10.64 -15.08
N ASN A 6 24.72 -10.55 -14.45
CA ASN A 6 24.55 -10.03 -13.11
C ASN A 6 25.28 -10.88 -12.07
N PHE A 7 25.28 -12.21 -12.23
CA PHE A 7 25.99 -13.13 -11.33
C PHE A 7 27.52 -13.03 -11.49
N LEU A 8 28.03 -12.88 -12.71
CA LEU A 8 29.46 -12.68 -12.98
C LEU A 8 29.97 -11.32 -12.49
N LEU A 9 29.21 -10.24 -12.74
CA LEU A 9 29.52 -8.91 -12.21
C LEU A 9 29.47 -8.90 -10.68
N SER A 10 28.49 -9.58 -10.08
CA SER A 10 28.41 -9.73 -8.62
C SER A 10 29.55 -10.58 -8.08
N GLY A 11 29.91 -11.67 -8.74
CA GLY A 11 30.98 -12.59 -8.35
C GLY A 11 32.38 -11.97 -8.43
N LEU A 12 32.68 -11.22 -9.48
CA LEU A 12 33.91 -10.44 -9.62
C LEU A 12 34.00 -9.32 -8.57
N ARG A 13 32.87 -8.74 -8.17
CA ARG A 13 32.81 -7.74 -7.11
C ARG A 13 33.00 -8.36 -5.71
N TYR A 14 32.50 -9.58 -5.50
CA TYR A 14 32.62 -10.32 -4.25
C TYR A 14 34.02 -10.92 -4.01
N SER A 15 34.74 -11.34 -5.05
CA SER A 15 36.10 -11.86 -4.89
C SER A 15 37.08 -10.80 -4.37
N ASN A 16 36.88 -9.53 -4.75
CA ASN A 16 37.66 -8.39 -4.26
C ASN A 16 37.24 -7.86 -2.87
N MET A 17 36.07 -8.23 -2.35
CA MET A 17 35.57 -7.79 -1.04
C MET A 17 35.99 -8.68 0.13
N ARG A 18 36.72 -9.77 -0.12
CA ARG A 18 37.16 -10.71 0.94
C ARG A 18 38.26 -10.15 1.86
N LYS A 19 38.65 -8.88 1.66
CA LYS A 19 39.43 -8.06 2.60
C LYS A 19 38.48 -7.03 3.23
N TRP A 20 38.05 -7.31 4.46
CA TRP A 20 37.18 -6.46 5.25
C TRP A 20 37.80 -5.06 5.43
N ILE A 21 37.02 -4.01 5.17
CA ILE A 21 37.02 -2.62 5.73
C ILE A 21 36.38 -1.60 4.74
N TYR A 22 36.19 -1.94 3.46
CA TYR A 22 35.55 -1.02 2.50
C TYR A 22 34.21 -1.57 2.03
N MET A 23 33.11 -1.04 2.56
CA MET A 23 31.78 -1.21 1.98
C MET A 23 31.59 -0.12 0.91
N PRO A 24 31.64 -0.44 -0.39
CA PRO A 24 31.54 0.56 -1.43
C PRO A 24 30.19 1.28 -1.36
N THR A 25 30.23 2.60 -1.39
CA THR A 25 29.05 3.45 -1.56
C THR A 25 28.79 3.69 -3.04
N VAL A 26 27.52 3.85 -3.39
CA VAL A 26 27.05 4.20 -4.75
C VAL A 26 25.98 5.28 -4.61
N LYS A 27 25.69 6.00 -5.70
CA LYS A 27 24.61 7.00 -5.66
C LYS A 27 23.26 6.29 -5.56
N ALA A 28 22.35 6.83 -4.75
CA ALA A 28 21.04 6.24 -4.51
C ALA A 28 20.22 6.05 -5.80
N TRP A 29 20.37 6.95 -6.78
CA TRP A 29 19.72 6.83 -8.08
C TRP A 29 20.23 5.65 -8.92
N GLU A 30 21.51 5.27 -8.79
CA GLU A 30 22.08 4.10 -9.47
C GLU A 30 21.45 2.82 -8.92
N CYS A 31 21.26 2.75 -7.59
CA CYS A 31 20.52 1.67 -6.94
C CYS A 31 19.06 1.58 -7.44
N LEU A 32 18.39 2.71 -7.66
CA LEU A 32 17.00 2.76 -8.12
C LEU A 32 16.82 2.27 -9.56
N LEU A 33 17.79 2.52 -10.43
CA LEU A 33 17.75 2.03 -11.81
C LEU A 33 17.95 0.52 -11.90
N ILE A 34 18.82 -0.03 -11.04
CA ILE A 34 19.11 -1.46 -11.00
C ILE A 34 18.02 -2.24 -10.26
N ASN A 35 17.40 -1.61 -9.25
CA ASN A 35 16.39 -2.24 -8.38
C ASN A 35 15.04 -1.50 -8.46
N PRO A 36 14.22 -1.77 -9.50
CA PRO A 36 12.90 -1.15 -9.64
C PRO A 36 11.93 -1.56 -8.51
N ASP A 37 12.25 -2.61 -7.76
CA ASP A 37 11.48 -3.06 -6.59
C ASP A 37 11.38 -2.00 -5.49
N ILE A 38 12.35 -1.10 -5.38
CA ILE A 38 12.40 -0.06 -4.34
C ILE A 38 11.23 0.93 -4.48
N PRO A 39 11.07 1.64 -5.62
CA PRO A 39 9.92 2.53 -5.80
C PRO A 39 8.59 1.75 -5.85
N LEU A 40 8.58 0.54 -6.43
CA LEU A 40 7.40 -0.32 -6.46
C LEU A 40 6.93 -0.73 -5.05
N ARG A 41 7.83 -0.89 -4.09
CA ARG A 41 7.48 -1.18 -2.69
C ARG A 41 6.66 -0.06 -2.06
N ILE A 42 7.02 1.21 -2.30
CA ILE A 42 6.26 2.37 -1.80
C ILE A 42 4.86 2.37 -2.41
N PHE A 43 4.80 2.23 -3.74
CA PHE A 43 3.54 2.20 -4.48
C PHE A 43 2.61 1.08 -3.96
N ARG A 44 3.13 -0.15 -3.84
CA ARG A 44 2.38 -1.31 -3.36
C ARG A 44 1.88 -1.10 -1.94
N SER A 45 2.71 -0.53 -1.08
CA SER A 45 2.32 -0.29 0.30
C SER A 45 1.15 0.69 0.40
N LEU A 46 1.20 1.82 -0.30
CA LEU A 46 0.17 2.85 -0.26
C LEU A 46 -1.13 2.40 -0.95
N SER A 47 -1.00 1.79 -2.14
CA SER A 47 -2.16 1.32 -2.90
C SER A 47 -2.89 0.20 -2.17
N SER A 48 -2.16 -0.76 -1.58
CA SER A 48 -2.77 -1.85 -0.82
C SER A 48 -3.60 -1.35 0.35
N SER A 49 -3.08 -0.42 1.16
CA SER A 49 -3.84 0.15 2.28
C SER A 49 -5.06 0.96 1.81
N SER A 50 -4.93 1.68 0.70
CA SER A 50 -6.03 2.47 0.15
C SER A 50 -7.18 1.60 -0.39
N ILE A 51 -6.86 0.49 -1.05
CA ILE A 51 -7.86 -0.43 -1.60
C ILE A 51 -8.67 -1.08 -0.49
N ILE A 52 -8.00 -1.57 0.56
CA ILE A 52 -8.68 -2.21 1.70
C ILE A 52 -9.67 -1.24 2.30
N PHE A 53 -9.26 0.01 2.54
CA PHE A 53 -10.15 1.04 3.03
C PHE A 53 -11.36 1.32 2.14
N LEU A 54 -11.15 1.45 0.82
CA LEU A 54 -12.27 1.67 -0.10
C LEU A 54 -13.25 0.50 -0.10
N VAL A 55 -12.77 -0.73 0.04
CA VAL A 55 -13.62 -1.94 0.15
C VAL A 55 -14.38 -1.96 1.48
N VAL A 56 -13.72 -1.64 2.60
CA VAL A 56 -14.37 -1.54 3.91
C VAL A 56 -15.44 -0.44 3.89
N LEU A 57 -15.14 0.71 3.29
CA LEU A 57 -16.07 1.83 3.13
C LEU A 57 -17.30 1.45 2.29
N ASP A 58 -17.10 0.76 1.16
CA ASP A 58 -18.19 0.24 0.33
C ASP A 58 -19.13 -0.66 1.13
N ARG A 59 -18.59 -1.64 1.85
CA ARG A 59 -19.38 -2.56 2.68
C ARG A 59 -20.07 -1.86 3.84
N PHE A 60 -19.42 -0.87 4.44
CA PHE A 60 -19.99 -0.05 5.49
C PHE A 60 -21.21 0.76 4.98
N ILE A 61 -21.10 1.38 3.79
CA ILE A 61 -22.20 2.13 3.17
C ILE A 61 -23.34 1.18 2.79
N ALA A 62 -23.05 0.01 2.23
CA ALA A 62 -24.03 -1.01 1.86
C ALA A 62 -24.90 -1.44 3.04
N ILE A 63 -24.31 -1.60 4.24
CA ILE A 63 -25.02 -2.03 5.45
C ILE A 63 -25.84 -0.89 6.06
N LEU A 64 -25.29 0.33 6.14
CA LEU A 64 -25.95 1.45 6.81
C LEU A 64 -27.06 2.10 5.96
N LYS A 65 -26.82 2.25 4.65
CA LYS A 65 -27.72 2.95 3.74
C LYS A 65 -27.82 2.22 2.40
N PRO A 66 -28.57 1.11 2.32
CA PRO A 66 -28.65 0.28 1.10
C PRO A 66 -29.21 1.04 -0.11
N ARG A 67 -30.16 1.97 0.10
CA ARG A 67 -30.71 2.82 -0.98
C ARG A 67 -29.65 3.78 -1.57
N LEU A 68 -28.77 4.29 -0.72
CA LEU A 68 -27.65 5.13 -1.17
C LEU A 68 -26.63 4.29 -1.92
N ASN A 69 -26.34 3.08 -1.42
CA ASN A 69 -25.39 2.17 -2.07
C ASN A 69 -25.79 1.82 -3.50
N ALA A 70 -27.06 1.45 -3.73
CA ALA A 70 -27.57 1.15 -5.07
C ALA A 70 -27.41 2.34 -6.03
N LYS A 71 -27.60 3.58 -5.55
CA LYS A 71 -27.37 4.78 -6.36
C LYS A 71 -25.89 4.99 -6.67
N LEU A 72 -25.00 4.79 -5.70
CA LEU A 72 -23.55 4.91 -5.89
C LEU A 72 -22.99 3.83 -6.82
N GLU A 73 -23.51 2.61 -6.72
CA GLU A 73 -23.14 1.46 -7.56
C GLU A 73 -23.52 1.70 -9.02
N ASN A 74 -24.73 2.23 -9.28
CA ASN A 74 -25.18 2.62 -10.62
C ASN A 74 -24.28 3.70 -11.26
N HIS A 75 -23.63 4.54 -10.46
CA HIS A 75 -22.67 5.54 -10.94
C HIS A 75 -21.21 5.03 -10.98
N HIS A 76 -20.98 3.73 -10.70
CA HIS A 76 -19.65 3.14 -10.58
C HIS A 76 -18.71 3.93 -9.65
N PHE A 77 -19.26 4.55 -8.60
CA PHE A 77 -18.54 5.50 -7.76
C PHE A 77 -17.28 4.91 -7.13
N ILE A 78 -17.37 3.70 -6.57
CA ILE A 78 -16.23 3.00 -5.96
C ILE A 78 -15.13 2.69 -6.98
N ARG A 79 -15.49 2.35 -8.22
CA ARG A 79 -14.52 2.11 -9.29
C ARG A 79 -13.72 3.38 -9.60
N TRP A 80 -14.40 4.53 -9.68
CA TRP A 80 -13.73 5.83 -9.84
C TRP A 80 -12.82 6.14 -8.66
N CYS A 81 -13.26 5.91 -7.42
CA CYS A 81 -12.42 6.11 -6.23
C CYS A 81 -11.17 5.22 -6.23
N ILE A 82 -11.29 3.96 -6.67
CA ILE A 82 -10.13 3.07 -6.82
C ILE A 82 -9.18 3.64 -7.87
N THR A 83 -9.69 4.02 -9.05
CA THR A 83 -8.87 4.58 -10.12
C THR A 83 -8.16 5.87 -9.69
N THR A 84 -8.85 6.80 -9.03
CA THR A 84 -8.23 8.03 -8.53
C THR A 84 -7.20 7.74 -7.44
N SER A 85 -7.46 6.81 -6.54
CA SER A 85 -6.50 6.38 -5.53
C SER A 85 -5.23 5.80 -6.15
N TYR A 86 -5.34 5.04 -7.23
CA TYR A 86 -4.21 4.52 -7.98
C TYR A 86 -3.40 5.63 -8.64
N ILE A 87 -4.05 6.60 -9.26
CA ILE A 87 -3.38 7.78 -9.87
C ILE A 87 -2.61 8.56 -8.80
N ILE A 88 -3.20 8.76 -7.62
CA ILE A 88 -2.54 9.44 -6.49
C ILE A 88 -1.31 8.65 -6.01
N CYS A 89 -1.42 7.32 -5.89
CA CYS A 89 -0.29 6.49 -5.47
C CYS A 89 0.85 6.50 -6.51
N ILE A 90 0.52 6.42 -7.80
CA ILE A 90 1.50 6.47 -8.90
C ILE A 90 2.21 7.82 -8.91
N THR A 91 1.44 8.92 -8.86
CA THR A 91 2.01 10.28 -8.85
C THR A 91 2.92 10.50 -7.65
N PHE A 92 2.54 10.04 -6.46
CA PHE A 92 3.41 10.09 -5.29
C PHE A 92 4.71 9.30 -5.48
N THR A 93 4.64 8.08 -6.00
CA THR A 93 5.83 7.26 -6.29
C THR A 93 6.75 7.93 -7.32
N ILE A 94 6.19 8.55 -8.36
CA ILE A 94 6.94 9.30 -9.36
C ILE A 94 7.66 10.49 -8.71
N VAL A 95 6.98 11.25 -7.84
CA VAL A 95 7.61 12.37 -7.11
C VAL A 95 8.79 11.88 -6.26
N VAL A 96 8.62 10.80 -5.49
CA VAL A 96 9.72 10.21 -4.71
C VAL A 96 10.89 9.81 -5.61
N TRP A 97 10.60 9.21 -6.76
CA TRP A 97 11.61 8.76 -7.70
C TRP A 97 12.35 9.95 -8.35
N LEU A 98 11.65 11.01 -8.75
CA LEU A 98 12.24 12.24 -9.26
C LEU A 98 13.11 12.94 -8.21
N ASP A 99 12.66 12.97 -6.95
CA ASP A 99 13.41 13.56 -5.85
C ASP A 99 14.75 12.86 -5.60
N LEU A 100 14.77 11.54 -5.80
CA LEU A 100 15.96 10.70 -5.63
C LEU A 100 16.90 10.72 -6.83
N THR A 101 16.38 10.98 -8.03
CA THR A 101 17.16 10.92 -9.28
C THR A 101 17.66 12.30 -9.72
N MET A 102 16.83 13.34 -9.60
CA MET A 102 17.07 14.62 -10.28
C MET A 102 17.14 15.82 -9.33
N PHE A 103 16.49 15.75 -8.16
CA PHE A 103 16.33 16.91 -7.27
C PHE A 103 17.09 16.73 -5.96
N LYS A 104 16.35 16.69 -4.85
CA LYS A 104 16.84 16.93 -3.49
C LYS A 104 17.84 15.89 -2.97
N TYR A 105 17.77 14.66 -3.47
CA TYR A 105 18.57 13.53 -2.99
C TYR A 105 19.47 12.93 -4.07
N LYS A 106 19.72 13.66 -5.16
CA LYS A 106 20.53 13.19 -6.30
C LYS A 106 21.94 12.71 -5.91
N ASP A 107 22.60 13.43 -5.03
CA ASP A 107 23.97 13.11 -4.59
C ASP A 107 24.01 12.29 -3.31
N GLN A 108 22.87 11.69 -2.90
CA GLN A 108 22.83 10.81 -1.75
C GLN A 108 23.61 9.53 -2.04
N GLU A 109 24.62 9.25 -1.22
CA GLU A 109 25.37 8.00 -1.25
C GLU A 109 24.75 6.96 -0.31
N VAL A 110 24.69 5.72 -0.77
CA VAL A 110 24.12 4.59 -0.05
C VAL A 110 25.01 3.37 -0.23
N MET A 111 24.87 2.37 0.64
CA MET A 111 25.61 1.13 0.49
C MET A 111 25.20 0.43 -0.80
N GLN A 112 26.16 -0.19 -1.47
CA GLN A 112 25.91 -0.94 -2.71
C GLN A 112 24.99 -2.16 -2.53
N SER A 113 24.66 -2.54 -1.29
CA SER A 113 23.59 -3.49 -0.98
C SER A 113 22.19 -2.94 -1.30
N CYS A 114 22.06 -1.64 -1.58
CA CYS A 114 20.83 -0.97 -2.00
C CYS A 114 19.64 -1.26 -1.08
N VAL A 115 19.87 -1.26 0.23
CA VAL A 115 18.83 -1.55 1.23
C VAL A 115 17.78 -0.43 1.20
N TYR A 116 16.50 -0.80 1.07
CA TYR A 116 15.37 0.15 1.00
C TYR A 116 15.43 1.29 2.04
N LYS A 117 15.81 0.96 3.28
CA LYS A 117 15.87 1.93 4.40
C LYS A 117 16.95 3.01 4.21
N GLU A 118 17.98 2.71 3.43
CA GLU A 118 19.09 3.61 3.14
C GLU A 118 18.84 4.39 1.85
N VAL A 119 18.25 3.75 0.83
CA VAL A 119 17.92 4.37 -0.45
C VAL A 119 16.81 5.40 -0.30
N VAL A 120 15.71 5.05 0.37
CA VAL A 120 14.55 5.94 0.49
C VAL A 120 14.75 6.88 1.68
N PRO A 121 14.60 8.21 1.53
CA PRO A 121 14.72 9.14 2.65
C PRO A 121 13.74 8.85 3.78
N LYS A 122 14.20 9.05 5.03
CA LYS A 122 13.39 8.81 6.25
C LYS A 122 12.05 9.57 6.24
N PHE A 123 12.00 10.73 5.61
CA PHE A 123 10.78 11.53 5.46
C PHE A 123 9.69 10.76 4.71
N TYR A 124 10.00 10.23 3.52
CA TYR A 124 9.06 9.44 2.73
C TYR A 124 8.65 8.13 3.40
N GLN A 125 9.61 7.46 4.07
CA GLN A 125 9.30 6.29 4.88
C GLN A 125 8.30 6.60 5.99
N ARG A 126 8.43 7.78 6.63
CA ARG A 126 7.56 8.22 7.71
C ARG A 126 6.15 8.54 7.20
N ILE A 127 6.02 9.22 6.07
CA ILE A 127 4.73 9.50 5.42
C ILE A 127 4.00 8.18 5.12
N SER A 128 4.66 7.24 4.44
CA SER A 128 4.04 5.95 4.10
C SER A 128 3.61 5.19 5.35
N ARG A 129 4.43 5.20 6.41
CA ARG A 129 4.08 4.55 7.68
C ARG A 129 2.84 5.18 8.33
N TYR A 130 2.77 6.50 8.41
CA TYR A 130 1.61 7.18 9.01
C TYR A 130 0.34 6.98 8.18
N PHE A 131 0.45 7.04 6.85
CA PHE A 131 -0.66 6.76 5.97
C PHE A 131 -1.22 5.35 6.18
N ASN A 132 -0.35 4.33 6.15
CA ASN A 132 -0.77 2.94 6.36
C ASN A 132 -1.35 2.71 7.76
N LEU A 133 -0.79 3.35 8.79
CA LEU A 133 -1.29 3.26 10.16
C LEU A 133 -2.70 3.85 10.26
N LEU A 134 -2.90 5.05 9.72
CA LEU A 134 -4.19 5.74 9.76
C LEU A 134 -5.27 4.95 9.02
N MET A 135 -4.97 4.50 7.80
CA MET A 135 -5.89 3.68 7.01
C MET A 135 -6.19 2.35 7.72
N GLY A 136 -5.16 1.67 8.24
CA GLY A 136 -5.34 0.43 8.99
C GLY A 136 -6.19 0.58 10.25
N CYS A 137 -6.06 1.69 10.99
CA CYS A 137 -6.92 1.97 12.13
C CYS A 137 -8.38 2.18 11.71
N LEU A 138 -8.62 2.93 10.64
CA LEU A 138 -9.96 3.15 10.09
C LEU A 138 -10.58 1.84 9.59
N ASP A 139 -9.80 0.98 8.93
CA ASP A 139 -10.23 -0.32 8.45
C ASP A 139 -10.67 -1.22 9.61
N MET A 140 -9.86 -1.28 10.68
CA MET A 140 -10.19 -2.06 11.87
C MET A 140 -11.49 -1.59 12.52
N ILE A 141 -11.69 -0.28 12.67
CA ILE A 141 -12.93 0.29 13.21
C ILE A 141 -14.12 -0.04 12.30
N GLY A 142 -13.96 0.13 10.98
CA GLY A 142 -14.99 -0.18 9.99
C GLY A 142 -15.40 -1.65 10.03
N ILE A 143 -14.44 -2.57 10.07
CA ILE A 143 -14.66 -4.01 10.16
C ILE A 143 -15.40 -4.36 11.47
N LEU A 144 -15.02 -3.78 12.60
CA LEU A 144 -15.71 -4.02 13.87
C LEU A 144 -17.18 -3.57 13.82
N ILE A 145 -17.46 -2.41 13.21
CA ILE A 145 -18.84 -1.92 13.06
C ILE A 145 -19.63 -2.83 12.11
N ILE A 146 -19.02 -3.30 11.01
CA ILE A 146 -19.64 -4.25 10.08
C ILE A 146 -20.02 -5.54 10.82
N ILE A 147 -19.10 -6.11 11.59
CA ILE A 147 -19.35 -7.33 12.38
C ILE A 147 -20.48 -7.09 13.39
N ALA A 148 -20.43 -6.01 14.16
CA ALA A 148 -21.45 -5.67 15.15
C ALA A 148 -22.84 -5.50 14.49
N SER A 149 -22.89 -4.84 13.34
CA SER A 149 -24.13 -4.61 12.59
C SER A 149 -24.73 -5.93 12.08
N ILE A 150 -23.91 -6.84 11.56
CA ILE A 150 -24.36 -8.17 11.11
C ILE A 150 -24.88 -8.99 12.30
N GLN A 151 -24.18 -8.99 13.43
CA GLN A 151 -24.62 -9.70 14.64
C GLN A 151 -25.94 -9.14 15.17
N PHE A 152 -26.12 -7.82 15.14
CA PHE A 152 -27.36 -7.18 15.56
C PHE A 152 -28.54 -7.54 14.66
N GLN A 153 -28.35 -7.49 13.33
CA GLN A 153 -29.38 -7.95 12.37
C GLN A 153 -29.73 -9.43 12.57
N LYS A 154 -28.74 -10.29 12.80
CA LYS A 154 -28.95 -11.71 13.09
C LYS A 154 -29.68 -11.97 14.41
N ARG A 155 -29.60 -11.10 15.42
CA ARG A 155 -30.37 -11.23 16.67
C ARG A 155 -31.82 -10.75 16.53
N ILE A 156 -32.10 -9.81 15.64
CA ILE A 156 -33.46 -9.30 15.42
C ILE A 156 -34.27 -10.21 14.49
N SER A 157 -33.66 -10.82 13.48
CA SER A 157 -34.34 -11.74 12.56
C SER A 157 -35.00 -12.98 13.21
N PRO A 158 -34.44 -13.66 14.24
CA PRO A 158 -35.11 -14.77 14.91
C PRO A 158 -36.33 -14.33 15.72
N ALA A 159 -36.39 -13.07 16.17
CA ALA A 159 -37.55 -12.55 16.90
C ALA A 159 -38.80 -12.35 16.01
N LYS A 160 -38.61 -12.16 14.69
CA LYS A 160 -39.73 -12.05 13.73
C LYS A 160 -40.36 -13.40 13.35
N LEU A 161 -39.68 -14.53 13.57
CA LEU A 161 -40.23 -15.86 13.32
C LEU A 161 -41.12 -16.37 14.46
N VAL A 162 -40.96 -15.85 15.68
CA VAL A 162 -41.76 -16.28 16.84
C VAL A 162 -43.12 -15.57 16.92
N GLN A 163 -43.26 -14.36 16.34
CA GLN A 163 -44.54 -13.64 16.32
C GLN A 163 -45.46 -13.98 15.12
N GLY A 164 -45.00 -14.81 14.18
CA GLY A 164 -45.78 -15.23 13.01
C GLY A 164 -46.61 -16.52 13.20
N PHE A 165 -46.54 -17.18 14.36
CA PHE A 165 -47.23 -18.45 14.65
C PHE A 165 -48.30 -18.34 15.75
N SER A 166 -48.75 -17.12 16.06
CA SER A 166 -49.86 -16.87 16.98
C SER A 166 -50.70 -15.71 16.47
N GLN A 167 -51.46 -15.96 15.40
CA GLN A 167 -52.72 -15.30 15.15
C GLN A 167 -53.50 -16.13 14.12
N THR A 168 -54.45 -16.89 14.69
CA THR A 168 -55.70 -17.43 14.11
C THR A 168 -55.62 -18.31 12.87
#